data_AF-A0A660RVF7-F1
#
_entry.id   AF-A0A660RVF7-F1
#
_cell.length_a   1.000
_cell.length_b   1.000
_cell.length_c   1.000
_cell.angle_alpha   90.00
_cell.angle_beta   90.00
_cell.angle_gamma   90.00
#
_symmetry.space_group_name_H-M   'P 1'
#
loop_
_entity.id
_entity.type
_entity.pdbx_description
1 polymer ?
#
loop_
_entity_poly.entity_id
_entity_poly.type
_entity_poly.pdbx_seq_one_letter_code
_entity_poly.pdbx_strand_id
1 'polypeptide(L)'
;MYISRRLTLDGYEYSLNESYYDPPYYRSRVIYKLGTHPEKFIEYYSEVAFYITIEEDLKNLGIKTDQFELEELFFRFLTPEAQQCILSPFNRKRREPFPKTNIKKLDMDQIHPFDALRYIALKFGILNPQKYINQPFPFLKNLMNKSRDEIENYLWDKEDKLKFRERFKYFQAIFKLAFVEDPKKNEEIFLEKICKLAKDEKYRMGLSEEEVISRYLARYIWYYYDTFLKIFTPRPQPKIYHESDIMYKIAEVLNVSVDFVKNSSKEKILKMFRQKLKEVHPDKGGKHEEFIKIRKLMETYSKLFH
;
A
#
# COMPACT_ATOMS: atom_id res chain seq x y z
N MET A 1 -20.40 -6.77 14.57
CA MET A 1 -20.00 -7.45 13.31
C MET A 1 -18.97 -6.58 12.58
N TYR A 2 -18.26 -7.13 11.60
CA TYR A 2 -17.34 -6.38 10.73
C TYR A 2 -17.23 -7.07 9.36
N ILE A 3 -16.86 -6.33 8.32
CA ILE A 3 -16.58 -6.93 7.01
C ILE A 3 -15.08 -7.17 6.89
N SER A 4 -14.68 -8.43 6.82
CA SER A 4 -13.31 -8.82 6.52
C SER A 4 -13.04 -8.81 5.02
N ARG A 5 -11.77 -8.59 4.65
CA ARG A 5 -11.27 -8.80 3.29
C ARG A 5 -10.15 -9.82 3.30
N ARG A 6 -10.12 -10.70 2.30
CA ARG A 6 -9.05 -11.67 2.10
C ARG A 6 -8.53 -11.55 0.68
N LEU A 7 -7.21 -11.50 0.51
CA LEU A 7 -6.62 -11.51 -0.82
C LEU A 7 -6.74 -12.92 -1.44
N THR A 8 -7.15 -12.94 -2.70
CA THR A 8 -7.27 -14.08 -3.59
C THR A 8 -6.59 -13.76 -4.93
N LEU A 9 -6.50 -14.73 -5.85
CA LEU A 9 -5.91 -14.50 -7.18
C LEU A 9 -6.69 -13.44 -7.98
N ASP A 10 -8.02 -13.39 -7.81
CA ASP A 10 -8.93 -12.51 -8.54
C ASP A 10 -9.19 -11.18 -7.81
N GLY A 11 -8.40 -10.84 -6.80
CA GLY A 11 -8.52 -9.63 -5.99
C GLY A 11 -8.96 -9.92 -4.56
N TYR A 12 -9.90 -9.14 -4.03
CA TYR A 12 -10.37 -9.32 -2.65
C TYR A 12 -11.69 -10.08 -2.60
N GLU A 13 -11.75 -11.10 -1.75
CA GLU A 13 -13.01 -11.68 -1.28
C GLU A 13 -13.40 -11.07 0.05
N TYR A 14 -14.68 -10.79 0.22
CA TYR A 14 -15.24 -10.18 1.41
C TYR A 14 -16.19 -11.14 2.12
N SER A 15 -16.19 -11.07 3.45
CA SER A 15 -17.14 -11.78 4.29
C SER A 15 -17.54 -10.95 5.49
N LEU A 16 -18.80 -11.08 5.89
CA LEU A 16 -19.31 -10.56 7.14
C LEU A 16 -18.91 -11.53 8.25
N ASN A 17 -18.22 -11.00 9.25
CA ASN A 17 -17.65 -11.76 10.35
C ASN A 17 -18.08 -11.18 11.70
N GLU A 18 -17.95 -12.00 12.74
CA GLU A 18 -18.14 -11.59 14.13
C GLU A 18 -16.96 -12.05 14.97
N SER A 19 -16.52 -11.14 15.85
CA SER A 19 -15.57 -11.47 16.91
C SER A 19 -16.31 -12.03 18.11
N TYR A 20 -15.87 -13.18 18.59
CA TYR A 20 -16.39 -13.83 19.79
C TYR A 20 -15.22 -14.17 20.72
N TYR A 21 -15.46 -14.14 22.02
CA TYR A 21 -14.43 -14.46 22.99
C TYR A 21 -14.33 -15.98 23.16
N ASP A 22 -13.15 -16.53 22.89
CA ASP A 22 -12.80 -17.94 23.08
C ASP A 22 -11.46 -17.98 23.84
N PRO A 23 -11.51 -18.10 25.18
CA PRO A 23 -10.35 -17.84 26.05
C PRO A 23 -9.07 -18.53 25.56
N PRO A 24 -7.92 -17.82 25.58
CA PRO A 24 -7.71 -16.48 26.15
C PRO A 24 -7.94 -15.31 25.18
N TYR A 25 -8.35 -15.57 23.93
CA TYR A 25 -8.37 -14.56 22.86
C TYR A 25 -9.75 -14.35 22.26
N TYR A 26 -9.91 -13.25 21.53
CA TYR A 26 -11.06 -13.09 20.64
C TYR A 26 -10.75 -13.77 19.31
N ARG A 27 -11.65 -14.65 18.88
CA ARG A 27 -11.60 -15.33 17.58
C ARG A 27 -12.65 -14.74 16.65
N SER A 28 -12.48 -14.99 15.35
CA SER A 28 -13.40 -14.55 14.30
C SER A 28 -14.14 -15.74 13.71
N ARG A 29 -15.45 -15.62 13.53
CA ARG A 29 -16.25 -16.55 12.73
C ARG A 29 -16.89 -15.83 11.55
N VAL A 30 -17.00 -16.55 10.44
CA VAL A 30 -17.71 -16.06 9.26
C VAL A 30 -19.20 -16.26 9.49
N ILE A 31 -19.96 -15.18 9.31
CA ILE A 31 -21.42 -15.19 9.34
C ILE A 31 -21.96 -15.39 7.94
N TYR A 32 -21.51 -14.55 7.00
CA TYR A 32 -22.06 -14.50 5.65
C TYR A 32 -20.95 -14.19 4.65
N LYS A 33 -20.94 -14.89 3.51
CA LYS A 33 -19.95 -14.65 2.45
C LYS A 33 -20.48 -13.62 1.48
N LEU A 34 -19.81 -12.48 1.35
CA LEU A 34 -20.22 -11.41 0.44
C LEU A 34 -19.65 -11.63 -0.98
N GLY A 35 -18.54 -12.37 -1.09
CA GLY A 35 -17.85 -12.60 -2.35
C GLY A 35 -16.98 -11.41 -2.76
N THR A 36 -16.69 -11.29 -4.05
CA THR A 36 -15.78 -10.25 -4.59
C THR A 36 -16.43 -8.89 -4.81
N HIS A 37 -17.76 -8.85 -4.95
CA HIS A 37 -18.53 -7.64 -5.23
C HIS A 37 -19.59 -7.38 -4.14
N PRO A 38 -19.21 -6.81 -2.99
CA PRO A 38 -20.16 -6.44 -1.95
C PRO A 38 -21.16 -5.37 -2.40
N GLU A 39 -20.86 -4.62 -3.47
CA GLU A 39 -21.75 -3.57 -4.00
C GLU A 39 -23.11 -4.12 -4.42
N LYS A 40 -23.18 -5.41 -4.82
CA LYS A 40 -24.43 -6.07 -5.24
C LYS A 40 -25.50 -6.12 -4.14
N PHE A 41 -25.10 -5.96 -2.88
CA PHE A 41 -26.02 -5.97 -1.74
C PHE A 41 -26.53 -4.57 -1.39
N ILE A 42 -26.18 -3.56 -2.18
CA ILE A 42 -26.59 -2.17 -1.98
C ILE A 42 -27.53 -1.79 -3.11
N GLU A 43 -28.79 -1.54 -2.77
CA GLU A 43 -29.79 -1.08 -3.74
C GLU A 43 -30.09 0.40 -3.54
N TYR A 44 -29.92 1.17 -4.62
CA TYR A 44 -30.07 2.62 -4.62
C TYR A 44 -31.44 3.00 -5.17
N TYR A 45 -32.21 3.78 -4.39
CA TYR A 45 -33.43 4.44 -4.84
C TYR A 45 -33.13 5.82 -5.46
N SER A 46 -32.01 6.43 -5.07
CA SER A 46 -31.48 7.68 -5.61
C SER A 46 -29.96 7.73 -5.45
N GLU A 47 -29.32 8.84 -5.83
CA GLU A 47 -27.85 9.01 -5.65
C GLU A 47 -27.39 8.94 -4.19
N VAL A 48 -28.29 9.23 -3.24
CA VAL A 48 -27.97 9.32 -1.80
C VAL A 48 -28.81 8.40 -0.92
N ALA A 49 -29.94 7.89 -1.42
CA ALA A 49 -30.83 7.01 -0.68
C ALA A 49 -30.67 5.57 -1.17
N PHE A 50 -30.39 4.68 -0.24
CA PHE A 50 -30.11 3.27 -0.51
C PHE A 50 -30.54 2.41 0.67
N TYR A 51 -30.62 1.11 0.45
CA TYR A 51 -30.77 0.12 1.51
C TYR A 51 -29.88 -1.10 1.24
N ILE A 52 -29.70 -1.95 2.26
CA ILE A 52 -28.81 -3.11 2.19
C ILE A 52 -29.68 -4.37 2.24
N THR A 53 -29.56 -5.21 1.21
CA THR A 53 -30.51 -6.30 0.95
C THR A 53 -30.34 -7.50 1.89
N ILE A 54 -29.19 -7.64 2.54
CA ILE A 54 -28.87 -8.81 3.38
C ILE A 54 -29.53 -8.79 4.77
N GLU A 55 -30.28 -7.76 5.14
CA GLU A 55 -30.91 -7.66 6.46
C GLU A 55 -31.84 -8.86 6.75
N GLU A 56 -32.65 -9.25 5.77
CA GLU A 56 -33.58 -10.39 5.89
C GLU A 56 -32.84 -11.73 5.99
N ASP A 57 -31.78 -11.91 5.20
CA ASP A 57 -30.92 -13.10 5.25
C ASP A 57 -30.27 -13.27 6.63
N LEU A 58 -29.77 -12.17 7.21
CA LEU A 58 -29.17 -12.18 8.55
C LEU A 58 -30.20 -12.48 9.64
N LYS A 59 -31.41 -11.93 9.50
CA LYS A 59 -32.52 -12.22 10.40
C LYS A 59 -32.90 -13.70 10.39
N ASN A 60 -32.93 -14.32 9.21
CA ASN A 60 -33.17 -15.76 9.04
C ASN A 60 -32.07 -16.63 9.69
N LEU A 61 -30.83 -16.12 9.74
CA LEU A 61 -29.72 -16.73 10.48
C LEU A 61 -29.75 -16.46 12.00
N GLY A 62 -30.79 -15.78 12.50
CA GLY A 62 -30.96 -15.45 13.91
C GLY A 62 -30.12 -14.27 14.39
N ILE A 63 -29.52 -13.51 13.47
CA ILE A 63 -28.68 -12.36 13.78
C ILE A 63 -29.55 -11.11 13.78
N LYS A 64 -29.56 -10.42 14.91
CA LYS A 64 -30.25 -9.13 15.06
C LYS A 64 -29.30 -8.03 14.60
N THR A 65 -29.69 -7.32 13.55
CA THR A 65 -29.02 -6.11 13.07
C THR A 65 -30.07 -5.12 12.61
N ASP A 66 -29.66 -3.90 12.32
CA ASP A 66 -30.50 -2.88 11.71
C ASP A 66 -29.81 -2.27 10.48
N GLN A 67 -30.58 -1.50 9.72
CA GLN A 67 -30.07 -0.86 8.51
C GLN A 67 -28.93 0.13 8.80
N PHE A 68 -28.87 0.75 9.99
CA PHE A 68 -27.82 1.71 10.34
C PHE A 68 -26.47 1.02 10.60
N GLU A 69 -26.47 -0.12 11.29
CA GLU A 69 -25.30 -0.97 11.47
C GLU A 69 -24.78 -1.47 10.13
N LEU A 70 -25.68 -1.93 9.26
CA LEU A 70 -25.33 -2.37 7.92
C LEU A 70 -24.75 -1.21 7.08
N GLU A 71 -25.32 -0.01 7.15
CA GLU A 71 -24.79 1.19 6.50
C GLU A 71 -23.34 1.49 6.94
N GLU A 72 -23.04 1.38 8.24
CA GLU A 72 -21.70 1.60 8.75
C GLU A 72 -20.71 0.55 8.24
N LEU A 73 -21.14 -0.71 8.18
CA LEU A 73 -20.34 -1.83 7.68
C LEU A 73 -20.05 -1.71 6.18
N PHE A 74 -21.06 -1.37 5.39
CA PHE A 74 -20.94 -1.25 3.93
C PHE A 74 -20.40 0.12 3.48
N PHE A 75 -20.11 1.03 4.42
CA PHE A 75 -19.72 2.41 4.13
C PHE A 75 -18.64 2.54 3.03
N ARG A 76 -17.64 1.65 3.03
CA ARG A 76 -16.53 1.68 2.05
C ARG A 76 -16.93 1.30 0.62
N PHE A 77 -18.07 0.65 0.43
CA PHE A 77 -18.60 0.22 -0.87
C PHE A 77 -19.68 1.16 -1.42
N LEU A 78 -20.05 2.18 -0.64
CA LEU A 78 -21.05 3.16 -1.06
C LEU A 78 -20.50 4.15 -2.11
N THR A 79 -21.40 4.71 -2.92
CA THR A 79 -21.07 5.81 -3.83
C THR A 79 -20.55 7.04 -3.06
N PRO A 80 -19.69 7.88 -3.67
CA PRO A 80 -19.19 9.09 -3.04
C PRO A 80 -20.32 10.01 -2.51
N GLU A 81 -21.42 10.11 -3.24
CA GLU A 81 -22.59 10.92 -2.90
C GLU A 81 -23.29 10.38 -1.65
N ALA A 82 -23.52 9.07 -1.59
CA ALA A 82 -24.06 8.40 -0.40
C ALA A 82 -23.11 8.54 0.81
N GLN A 83 -21.81 8.35 0.63
CA GLN A 83 -20.82 8.56 1.70
C GLN A 83 -20.85 10.00 2.23
N GLN A 84 -20.95 11.01 1.37
CA GLN A 84 -21.07 12.41 1.77
C GLN A 84 -22.36 12.68 2.55
N CYS A 85 -23.49 12.13 2.07
CA CYS A 85 -24.77 12.22 2.76
C CYS A 85 -24.67 11.64 4.18
N ILE A 86 -24.05 10.48 4.34
CA ILE A 86 -23.80 9.82 5.62
C ILE A 86 -22.92 10.69 6.52
N LEU A 87 -21.83 11.25 6.01
CA LEU A 87 -20.91 12.07 6.80
C LEU A 87 -21.48 13.45 7.16
N SER A 88 -22.57 13.86 6.51
CA SER A 88 -23.22 15.15 6.72
C SER A 88 -23.62 15.36 8.18
N PRO A 89 -23.33 16.54 8.77
CA PRO A 89 -23.72 16.87 10.14
C PRO A 89 -25.23 16.75 10.38
N PHE A 90 -26.06 16.95 9.35
CA PHE A 90 -27.51 16.83 9.45
C PHE A 90 -27.98 15.40 9.71
N ASN A 91 -27.22 14.40 9.24
CA ASN A 91 -27.51 12.98 9.49
C ASN A 91 -26.84 12.45 10.77
N ARG A 92 -25.95 13.21 11.43
CA ARG A 92 -25.36 12.80 12.72
C ARG A 92 -26.40 12.62 13.83
N LYS A 93 -27.49 13.39 13.82
CA LYS A 93 -28.57 13.27 14.83
C LYS A 93 -29.38 11.97 14.68
N ARG A 94 -29.48 11.42 13.45
CA ARG A 94 -30.12 10.10 13.22
C ARG A 94 -29.24 8.95 13.70
N ARG A 95 -27.96 9.21 13.92
CA ARG A 95 -26.96 8.27 14.46
C ARG A 95 -26.54 8.64 15.87
N GLU A 96 -27.46 9.18 16.67
CA GLU A 96 -27.26 9.11 18.11
C GLU A 96 -26.98 7.65 18.45
N PRO A 97 -25.87 7.36 19.14
CA PRO A 97 -25.47 5.99 19.36
C PRO A 97 -26.60 5.30 20.12
N PHE A 98 -27.09 4.18 19.59
CA PHE A 98 -27.69 3.15 20.43
C PHE A 98 -26.89 3.07 21.73
N PRO A 99 -27.56 2.96 22.90
CA PRO A 99 -26.91 3.12 24.19
C PRO A 99 -25.69 2.22 24.19
N LYS A 100 -24.50 2.83 24.21
CA LYS A 100 -23.21 2.15 24.14
C LYS A 100 -23.25 1.04 25.18
N THR A 101 -23.52 -0.18 24.73
CA THR A 101 -23.67 -1.36 25.57
C THR A 101 -22.38 -1.46 26.36
N ASN A 102 -22.48 -1.18 27.67
CA ASN A 102 -21.40 -1.23 28.65
C ASN A 102 -20.06 -0.67 28.14
N ILE A 103 -19.87 0.66 28.22
CA ILE A 103 -18.55 1.27 28.06
C ILE A 103 -17.63 0.73 29.17
N LYS A 104 -16.98 -0.40 28.91
CA LYS A 104 -15.88 -0.90 29.76
C LYS A 104 -14.85 0.22 29.87
N LYS A 105 -14.23 0.33 31.04
CA LYS A 105 -13.08 1.23 31.23
C LYS A 105 -12.00 0.84 30.21
N LEU A 106 -11.31 1.84 29.66
CA LEU A 106 -10.21 1.58 28.73
C LEU A 106 -9.17 0.75 29.48
N ASP A 107 -8.88 -0.42 28.95
CA ASP A 107 -7.87 -1.32 29.47
C ASP A 107 -6.76 -1.43 28.41
N MET A 108 -5.63 -0.78 28.70
CA MET A 108 -4.49 -0.75 27.77
C MET A 108 -3.83 -2.12 27.65
N ASP A 109 -4.01 -3.02 28.62
CA ASP A 109 -3.39 -4.35 28.60
C ASP A 109 -4.03 -5.26 27.54
N GLN A 110 -5.29 -5.00 27.17
CA GLN A 110 -5.98 -5.69 26.09
C GLN A 110 -5.53 -5.25 24.69
N ILE A 111 -4.83 -4.11 24.58
CA ILE A 111 -4.44 -3.54 23.30
C ILE A 111 -2.97 -3.87 23.05
N HIS A 112 -2.68 -4.43 21.87
CA HIS A 112 -1.30 -4.65 21.50
C HIS A 112 -0.59 -3.30 21.23
N PRO A 113 0.67 -3.08 21.71
CA PRO A 113 1.35 -1.80 21.54
C PRO A 113 1.48 -1.36 20.08
N PHE A 114 1.66 -2.29 19.14
CA PHE A 114 1.69 -1.99 17.71
C PHE A 114 0.35 -1.49 17.17
N ASP A 115 -0.78 -2.01 17.66
CA ASP A 115 -2.11 -1.57 17.24
C ASP A 115 -2.42 -0.17 17.75
N ALA A 116 -2.09 0.09 19.03
CA ALA A 116 -2.19 1.42 19.61
C ALA A 116 -1.35 2.43 18.84
N LEU A 117 -0.10 2.07 18.53
CA LEU A 117 0.82 2.88 17.75
C LEU A 117 0.23 3.22 16.37
N ARG A 118 -0.22 2.20 15.62
CA ARG A 118 -0.85 2.38 14.31
C ARG A 118 -2.04 3.33 14.40
N TYR A 119 -2.91 3.13 15.38
CA TYR A 119 -4.12 3.92 15.49
C TYR A 119 -3.84 5.37 15.90
N ILE A 120 -2.88 5.60 16.81
CA ILE A 120 -2.40 6.94 17.18
C ILE A 120 -1.81 7.65 15.97
N ALA A 121 -0.96 6.97 15.18
CA ALA A 121 -0.37 7.52 13.97
C ALA A 121 -1.44 7.92 12.95
N LEU A 122 -2.47 7.09 12.76
CA LEU A 122 -3.61 7.37 11.87
C LEU A 122 -4.46 8.55 12.37
N LYS A 123 -4.64 8.70 13.69
CA LYS A 123 -5.47 9.76 14.27
C LYS A 123 -4.78 11.12 14.28
N PHE A 124 -3.48 11.17 14.55
CA PHE A 124 -2.75 12.43 14.69
C PHE A 124 -1.87 12.79 13.50
N GLY A 125 -1.58 11.86 12.59
CA GLY A 125 -0.70 12.11 11.43
C GLY A 125 0.75 12.41 11.81
N ILE A 126 1.21 11.93 12.96
CA ILE A 126 2.52 12.23 13.54
C ILE A 126 3.59 11.21 13.14
N LEU A 127 4.84 11.67 13.01
CA LEU A 127 6.00 10.82 12.70
C LEU A 127 6.52 10.02 13.90
N ASN A 128 6.28 10.49 15.13
CA ASN A 128 6.79 9.90 16.37
C ASN A 128 5.65 9.50 17.34
N PRO A 129 4.74 8.58 16.94
CA PRO A 129 3.60 8.15 17.77
C PRO A 129 4.03 7.45 19.06
N GLN A 130 5.28 7.00 19.18
CA GLN A 130 5.78 6.23 20.31
C GLN A 130 5.73 6.96 21.63
N LYS A 131 5.84 8.28 21.60
CA LYS A 131 5.73 9.12 22.81
C LYS A 131 4.36 9.02 23.47
N TYR A 132 3.35 8.56 22.73
CA TYR A 132 1.96 8.56 23.14
C TYR A 132 1.37 7.15 23.32
N ILE A 133 2.16 6.08 23.15
CA ILE A 133 1.65 4.68 23.21
C ILE A 133 1.00 4.38 24.57
N ASN A 134 1.56 4.91 25.65
CA ASN A 134 1.06 4.66 27.01
C ASN A 134 -0.06 5.62 27.42
N GLN A 135 -0.50 6.53 26.52
CA GLN A 135 -1.57 7.46 26.84
C GLN A 135 -2.94 6.83 26.59
N PRO A 136 -3.85 6.88 27.58
CA PRO A 136 -5.15 6.22 27.52
C PRO A 136 -6.17 7.02 26.70
N PHE A 137 -5.92 7.21 25.41
CA PHE A 137 -6.85 7.95 24.56
C PHE A 137 -8.20 7.22 24.43
N PRO A 138 -9.35 7.91 24.60
CA PRO A 138 -10.66 7.27 24.56
C PRO A 138 -10.96 6.50 23.27
N PHE A 139 -10.41 6.93 22.13
CA PHE A 139 -10.63 6.27 20.85
C PHE A 139 -10.00 4.87 20.79
N LEU A 140 -8.98 4.57 21.60
CA LEU A 140 -8.31 3.26 21.63
C LEU A 140 -9.26 2.14 22.08
N LYS A 141 -10.36 2.47 22.78
CA LYS A 141 -11.42 1.53 23.13
C LYS A 141 -11.99 0.79 21.91
N ASN A 142 -11.92 1.40 20.73
CA ASN A 142 -12.37 0.77 19.48
C ASN A 142 -11.52 -0.46 19.08
N LEU A 143 -10.40 -0.72 19.73
CA LEU A 143 -9.56 -1.90 19.51
C LEU A 143 -9.80 -3.00 20.54
N MET A 144 -10.58 -2.73 21.59
CA MET A 144 -10.85 -3.69 22.67
C MET A 144 -11.97 -4.66 22.29
N ASN A 145 -11.91 -5.87 22.85
CA ASN A 145 -12.91 -6.94 22.63
C ASN A 145 -13.07 -7.32 21.14
N LYS A 146 -11.95 -7.31 20.40
CA LYS A 146 -11.91 -7.59 18.96
C LYS A 146 -10.96 -8.72 18.66
N SER A 147 -11.27 -9.54 17.66
CA SER A 147 -10.32 -10.54 17.16
C SER A 147 -9.20 -9.87 16.36
N ARG A 148 -8.11 -10.59 16.14
CA ARG A 148 -7.00 -10.12 15.29
C ARG A 148 -7.50 -9.67 13.91
N ASP A 149 -8.38 -10.45 13.30
CA ASP A 149 -8.98 -10.16 11.99
C ASP A 149 -9.81 -8.86 12.00
N GLU A 150 -10.62 -8.63 13.04
CA GLU A 150 -11.40 -7.41 13.16
C GLU A 150 -10.51 -6.17 13.34
N ILE A 151 -9.48 -6.25 14.19
CA ILE A 151 -8.54 -5.14 14.42
C ILE A 151 -7.81 -4.80 13.11
N GLU A 152 -7.37 -5.81 12.37
CA GLU A 152 -6.68 -5.59 11.10
C GLU A 152 -7.57 -4.92 10.07
N ASN A 153 -8.78 -5.42 9.86
CA ASN A 153 -9.71 -4.81 8.91
C ASN A 153 -10.09 -3.38 9.32
N TYR A 154 -10.29 -3.14 10.62
CA TYR A 154 -10.59 -1.81 11.15
C TYR A 154 -9.46 -0.79 10.91
N LEU A 155 -8.20 -1.19 11.11
CA LEU A 155 -7.04 -0.35 10.84
C LEU A 155 -6.82 -0.17 9.33
N TRP A 156 -7.02 -1.24 8.56
CA TRP A 156 -6.84 -1.24 7.13
C TRP A 156 -7.78 -0.25 6.43
N ASP A 157 -9.05 -0.17 6.87
CA ASP A 157 -10.01 0.82 6.35
C ASP A 157 -9.62 2.28 6.63
N LYS A 158 -8.76 2.51 7.63
CA LYS A 158 -8.20 3.83 7.90
C LYS A 158 -6.92 4.06 7.11
N GLU A 159 -6.09 3.04 6.96
CA GLU A 159 -4.88 3.08 6.14
C GLU A 159 -5.20 3.39 4.67
N ASP A 160 -6.28 2.83 4.12
CA ASP A 160 -6.69 3.06 2.72
C ASP A 160 -7.14 4.50 2.44
N LYS A 161 -7.55 5.24 3.48
CA LYS A 161 -7.95 6.65 3.35
C LYS A 161 -6.75 7.61 3.28
N LEU A 162 -5.54 7.13 3.57
CA LEU A 162 -4.33 7.95 3.55
C LEU A 162 -3.93 8.28 2.12
N LYS A 163 -3.65 9.56 1.86
CA LYS A 163 -3.01 9.97 0.61
C LYS A 163 -1.58 9.43 0.56
N PHE A 164 -1.01 9.32 -0.64
CA PHE A 164 0.35 8.79 -0.85
C PHE A 164 1.40 9.32 0.15
N ARG A 165 1.51 10.65 0.31
CA ARG A 165 2.48 11.26 1.24
C ARG A 165 2.18 10.96 2.71
N GLU A 166 0.91 10.84 3.08
CA GLU A 166 0.48 10.51 4.45
C GLU A 166 0.75 9.05 4.75
N ARG A 167 0.44 8.15 3.80
CA ARG A 167 0.76 6.72 3.89
C ARG A 167 2.25 6.48 4.02
N PHE A 168 3.07 7.24 3.29
CA PHE A 168 4.52 7.21 3.41
C PHE A 168 4.98 7.61 4.81
N LYS A 169 4.52 8.75 5.34
CA LYS A 169 4.85 9.21 6.70
C LYS A 169 4.36 8.24 7.77
N TYR A 170 3.15 7.73 7.61
CA TYR A 170 2.56 6.72 8.48
C TYR A 170 3.43 5.47 8.54
N PHE A 171 3.83 4.95 7.39
CA PHE A 171 4.69 3.77 7.30
C PHE A 171 6.04 3.99 7.99
N GLN A 172 6.67 5.16 7.79
CA GLN A 172 7.90 5.54 8.51
C GLN A 172 7.68 5.59 10.01
N ALA A 173 6.56 6.17 10.45
CA ALA A 173 6.23 6.35 11.86
C ALA A 173 6.06 5.01 12.58
N ILE A 174 5.34 4.07 11.97
CA ILE A 174 5.04 2.78 12.61
C ILE A 174 6.23 1.83 12.66
N PHE A 175 7.08 1.86 11.63
CA PHE A 175 8.29 1.04 11.57
C PHE A 175 9.55 1.78 12.02
N LYS A 176 9.46 3.04 12.48
CA LYS A 176 10.60 3.91 12.82
C LYS A 176 11.73 3.86 11.79
N LEU A 177 11.38 4.01 10.51
CA LEU A 177 12.37 4.00 9.44
C LEU A 177 12.93 5.42 9.25
N ALA A 178 14.25 5.54 9.15
CA ALA A 178 14.93 6.82 8.97
C ALA A 178 14.94 7.23 7.50
N PHE A 179 14.87 8.54 7.23
CA PHE A 179 14.79 9.10 5.87
C PHE A 179 16.10 8.99 5.06
N VAL A 180 17.26 8.75 5.71
CA VAL A 180 18.60 8.91 5.09
C VAL A 180 19.54 7.74 5.39
N GLU A 181 19.11 6.71 6.13
CA GLU A 181 19.96 5.54 6.36
C GLU A 181 20.03 4.68 5.10
N ASP A 182 21.20 4.06 4.87
CA ASP A 182 21.47 3.09 3.81
C ASP A 182 20.22 2.23 3.55
N PRO A 183 19.67 2.20 2.31
CA PRO A 183 18.47 1.42 1.99
C PRO A 183 18.53 -0.02 2.51
N LYS A 184 19.72 -0.65 2.50
CA LYS A 184 19.92 -2.00 3.03
C LYS A 184 19.69 -2.08 4.53
N LYS A 185 20.18 -1.10 5.29
CA LYS A 185 19.98 -1.02 6.74
C LYS A 185 18.51 -0.81 7.08
N ASN A 186 17.81 0.03 6.32
CA ASN A 186 16.37 0.22 6.47
C ASN A 186 15.59 -1.07 6.19
N GLU A 187 16.02 -1.87 5.22
CA GLU A 187 15.42 -3.17 4.89
C GLU A 187 15.60 -4.17 6.03
N GLU A 188 16.81 -4.28 6.58
CA GLU A 188 17.12 -5.14 7.73
C GLU A 188 16.25 -4.78 8.94
N ILE A 189 16.18 -3.49 9.31
CA ILE A 189 15.36 -3.00 10.42
C ILE A 189 13.87 -3.28 10.19
N PHE A 190 13.40 -3.11 8.95
CA PHE A 190 12.00 -3.36 8.60
C PHE A 190 11.65 -4.85 8.73
N LEU A 191 12.45 -5.73 8.12
CA LEU A 191 12.23 -7.18 8.16
C LEU A 191 12.34 -7.72 9.58
N GLU A 192 13.31 -7.25 10.37
CA GLU A 192 13.45 -7.63 11.78
C GLU A 192 12.17 -7.31 12.57
N LYS A 193 11.57 -6.13 12.34
CA LYS A 193 10.32 -5.72 13.01
C LYS A 193 9.13 -6.56 12.58
N ILE A 194 8.99 -6.84 11.28
CA ILE A 194 7.94 -7.71 10.78
C ILE A 194 8.05 -9.11 11.38
N CYS A 195 9.26 -9.68 11.39
CA CYS A 195 9.52 -11.00 11.97
C CYS A 195 9.25 -11.04 13.48
N LYS A 196 9.67 -10.00 14.23
CA LYS A 196 9.37 -9.90 15.66
C LYS A 196 7.87 -9.83 15.92
N LEU A 197 7.15 -9.04 15.14
CA LEU A 197 5.71 -8.89 15.25
C LEU A 197 4.97 -10.19 14.89
N ALA A 198 5.43 -10.90 13.86
CA ALA A 198 4.87 -12.19 13.47
C ALA A 198 5.05 -13.26 14.57
N LYS A 199 6.17 -13.25 15.29
CA LYS A 199 6.44 -14.19 16.39
C LYS A 199 5.65 -13.89 17.67
N ASP A 200 5.27 -12.64 17.89
CA ASP A 200 4.59 -12.18 19.09
C ASP A 200 3.20 -12.83 19.26
N GLU A 201 3.04 -13.68 20.27
CA GLU A 201 1.78 -14.38 20.57
C GLU A 201 0.65 -13.40 20.92
N LYS A 202 0.96 -12.30 21.63
CA LYS A 202 -0.05 -11.29 21.97
C LYS A 202 -0.58 -10.61 20.72
N TYR A 203 0.27 -10.42 19.71
CA TYR A 203 -0.16 -9.94 18.40
C TYR A 203 -0.93 -11.00 17.62
N ARG A 204 -0.45 -12.25 17.57
CA ARG A 204 -1.06 -13.34 16.81
C ARG A 204 -2.45 -13.73 17.32
N MET A 205 -2.69 -13.61 18.63
CA MET A 205 -3.96 -13.96 19.27
C MET A 205 -4.42 -15.39 18.91
N GLY A 206 -3.49 -16.35 18.94
CA GLY A 206 -3.75 -17.76 18.62
C GLY A 206 -3.72 -18.14 17.13
N LEU A 207 -3.39 -17.20 16.22
CA LEU A 207 -3.09 -17.52 14.82
C LEU A 207 -1.65 -18.05 14.67
N SER A 208 -1.39 -18.73 13.55
CA SER A 208 -0.02 -19.11 13.17
C SER A 208 0.78 -17.92 12.63
N GLU A 209 2.12 -18.01 12.67
CA GLU A 209 3.00 -16.98 12.08
C GLU A 209 2.72 -16.80 10.57
N GLU A 210 2.56 -17.90 9.85
CA GLU A 210 2.28 -17.92 8.41
C GLU A 210 0.94 -17.24 8.08
N GLU A 211 -0.11 -17.49 8.87
CA GLU A 211 -1.40 -16.83 8.67
C GLU A 211 -1.31 -15.33 8.89
N VAL A 212 -0.62 -14.88 9.94
CA VAL A 212 -0.50 -13.46 10.23
C VAL A 212 0.34 -12.73 9.18
N ILE A 213 1.41 -13.38 8.71
CA ILE A 213 2.23 -12.84 7.62
C ILE A 213 1.41 -12.76 6.33
N SER A 214 0.85 -13.88 5.88
CA SER A 214 0.15 -13.96 4.60
C SER A 214 -1.11 -13.10 4.56
N ARG A 215 -1.89 -13.02 5.65
CA ARG A 215 -3.16 -12.28 5.67
C ARG A 215 -2.99 -10.81 5.97
N TYR A 216 -2.09 -10.44 6.88
CA TYR A 216 -2.06 -9.09 7.43
C TYR A 216 -0.76 -8.34 7.18
N LEU A 217 0.40 -8.95 7.45
CA LEU A 217 1.67 -8.23 7.37
C LEU A 217 2.22 -8.11 5.94
N ALA A 218 1.83 -9.01 5.04
CA ALA A 218 2.25 -8.99 3.63
C ALA A 218 1.97 -7.64 2.95
N ARG A 219 0.90 -6.94 3.33
CA ARG A 219 0.59 -5.59 2.79
C ARG A 219 1.68 -4.57 3.07
N TYR A 220 2.34 -4.66 4.23
CA TYR A 220 3.47 -3.79 4.57
C TYR A 220 4.72 -4.19 3.80
N ILE A 221 4.93 -5.50 3.56
CA ILE A 221 6.03 -6.02 2.76
C ILE A 221 5.91 -5.53 1.31
N TRP A 222 4.74 -5.70 0.68
CA TRP A 222 4.50 -5.19 -0.67
C TRP A 222 4.68 -3.67 -0.74
N TYR A 223 4.09 -2.94 0.21
CA TYR A 223 4.26 -1.48 0.24
C TYR A 223 5.74 -1.06 0.38
N TYR A 224 6.53 -1.78 1.18
CA TYR A 224 7.95 -1.52 1.33
C TYR A 224 8.69 -1.66 -0.01
N TYR A 225 8.60 -2.81 -0.66
CA TYR A 225 9.36 -3.08 -1.90
C TYR A 225 8.80 -2.34 -3.11
N ASP A 226 7.48 -2.23 -3.23
CA ASP A 226 6.85 -1.62 -4.40
C ASP A 226 6.89 -0.11 -4.39
N THR A 227 6.87 0.50 -3.20
CA THR A 227 6.74 1.95 -3.07
C THR A 227 7.89 2.55 -2.28
N PHE A 228 8.11 2.10 -1.05
CA PHE A 228 9.06 2.73 -0.13
C PHE A 228 10.48 2.69 -0.69
N LEU A 229 10.98 1.50 -1.05
CA LEU A 229 12.32 1.30 -1.57
C LEU A 229 12.56 2.07 -2.88
N LYS A 230 11.59 2.09 -3.79
CA LYS A 230 11.72 2.77 -5.10
C LYS A 230 11.89 4.29 -5.00
N ILE A 231 11.42 4.89 -3.91
CA ILE A 231 11.63 6.33 -3.64
C ILE A 231 13.09 6.60 -3.30
N PHE A 232 13.76 5.65 -2.64
CA PHE A 232 15.15 5.78 -2.18
C PHE A 232 16.18 5.20 -3.14
N THR A 233 15.79 4.28 -4.03
CA THR A 233 16.66 3.91 -5.15
C THR A 233 16.79 5.14 -6.04
N PRO A 234 18.02 5.64 -6.30
CA PRO A 234 18.19 6.68 -7.29
C PRO A 234 17.55 6.18 -8.58
N ARG A 235 16.53 6.89 -9.08
CA ARG A 235 16.13 6.68 -10.47
C ARG A 235 17.41 6.84 -11.27
N PRO A 236 17.74 5.94 -12.22
CA PRO A 236 18.83 6.21 -13.14
C PRO A 236 18.50 7.56 -13.75
N GLN A 237 19.23 8.60 -13.34
CA GLN A 237 19.01 9.89 -13.93
C GLN A 237 19.24 9.67 -15.42
N PRO A 238 18.37 10.20 -16.31
CA PRO A 238 18.77 10.25 -17.71
C PRO A 238 20.15 10.92 -17.68
N LYS A 239 21.19 10.19 -18.11
CA LYS A 239 22.52 10.76 -18.19
C LYS A 239 22.33 11.99 -19.06
N ILE A 240 22.40 13.18 -18.46
CA ILE A 240 22.42 14.43 -19.19
C ILE A 240 23.78 14.40 -19.83
N TYR A 241 23.84 13.80 -21.01
CA TYR A 241 25.02 13.89 -21.81
C TYR A 241 25.05 15.31 -22.33
N HIS A 242 26.05 16.09 -21.92
CA HIS A 242 26.31 17.34 -22.60
C HIS A 242 26.55 17.02 -24.08
N GLU A 243 25.91 17.79 -24.95
CA GLU A 243 26.00 17.61 -26.40
C GLU A 243 27.47 17.55 -26.85
N SER A 244 28.33 18.36 -26.23
CA SER A 244 29.79 18.32 -26.37
C SER A 244 30.40 16.95 -26.10
N ASP A 245 30.05 16.30 -24.99
CA ASP A 245 30.64 15.02 -24.55
C ASP A 245 30.26 13.87 -25.48
N ILE A 246 29.05 13.92 -26.05
CA ILE A 246 28.64 12.99 -27.08
C ILE A 246 29.40 13.25 -28.36
N MET A 247 29.54 14.51 -28.79
CA MET A 247 30.29 14.84 -30.00
C MET A 247 31.74 14.37 -29.91
N TYR A 248 32.39 14.52 -28.75
CA TYR A 248 33.75 13.98 -28.51
C TYR A 248 33.79 12.44 -28.62
N LYS A 249 32.82 11.74 -28.02
CA LYS A 249 32.75 10.27 -28.11
C LYS A 249 32.45 9.77 -29.51
N ILE A 250 31.63 10.50 -30.27
CA ILE A 250 31.35 10.19 -31.68
C ILE A 250 32.62 10.37 -32.51
N ALA A 251 33.32 11.50 -32.32
CA ALA A 251 34.57 11.80 -32.98
C ALA A 251 35.63 10.72 -32.72
N GLU A 252 35.77 10.28 -31.47
CA GLU A 252 36.68 9.21 -31.06
C GLU A 252 36.31 7.86 -31.71
N VAL A 253 35.04 7.43 -31.63
CA VAL A 253 34.59 6.13 -32.15
C VAL A 253 34.64 6.07 -33.68
N LEU A 254 34.31 7.16 -34.36
CA LEU A 254 34.33 7.26 -35.82
C LEU A 254 35.69 7.69 -36.37
N ASN A 255 36.64 8.00 -35.49
CA ASN A 255 37.99 8.44 -35.82
C ASN A 255 38.02 9.68 -36.74
N VAL A 256 37.21 10.69 -36.39
CA VAL A 256 37.05 11.97 -37.10
C VAL A 256 37.22 13.14 -36.15
N SER A 257 37.37 14.37 -36.68
CA SER A 257 37.42 15.56 -35.83
C SER A 257 36.03 15.93 -35.29
N VAL A 258 35.99 16.57 -34.11
CA VAL A 258 34.74 17.07 -33.51
C VAL A 258 34.03 18.07 -34.41
N ASP A 259 34.79 18.92 -35.11
CA ASP A 259 34.25 19.89 -36.07
C ASP A 259 33.60 19.20 -37.28
N PHE A 260 34.15 18.06 -37.71
CA PHE A 260 33.52 17.26 -38.75
C PHE A 260 32.19 16.68 -38.27
N VAL A 261 32.08 16.25 -37.02
CA VAL A 261 30.81 15.75 -36.45
C VAL A 261 29.78 16.87 -36.35
N LYS A 262 30.19 18.09 -35.94
CA LYS A 262 29.29 19.25 -35.85
C LYS A 262 28.76 19.72 -37.21
N ASN A 263 29.62 19.70 -38.24
CA ASN A 263 29.30 20.25 -39.56
C ASN A 263 28.78 19.20 -40.56
N SER A 264 28.69 17.92 -40.16
CA SER A 264 28.19 16.84 -41.02
C SER A 264 26.69 16.64 -40.88
N SER A 265 26.05 16.20 -41.97
CA SER A 265 24.66 15.80 -41.92
C SER A 265 24.46 14.52 -41.10
N LYS A 266 23.30 14.42 -40.45
CA LYS A 266 22.88 13.25 -39.66
C LYS A 266 23.01 11.94 -40.45
N GLU A 267 22.61 11.95 -41.71
CA GLU A 267 22.69 10.79 -42.60
C GLU A 267 24.13 10.30 -42.81
N LYS A 268 25.08 11.24 -42.93
CA LYS A 268 26.50 10.95 -43.12
C LYS A 268 27.09 10.30 -41.86
N ILE A 269 26.77 10.83 -40.69
CA ILE A 269 27.23 10.28 -39.40
C ILE A 269 26.63 8.89 -39.15
N LEU A 270 25.33 8.70 -39.41
CA LEU A 270 24.68 7.39 -39.28
C LEU A 270 25.24 6.35 -40.25
N LYS A 271 25.64 6.75 -41.47
CA LYS A 271 26.31 5.87 -42.44
C LYS A 271 27.66 5.39 -41.91
N MET A 272 28.45 6.29 -41.31
CA MET A 272 29.74 5.94 -40.69
C MET A 272 29.56 5.01 -39.49
N PHE A 273 28.57 5.23 -38.64
CA PHE A 273 28.22 4.30 -37.57
C PHE A 273 27.90 2.90 -38.09
N ARG A 274 27.11 2.79 -39.17
CA ARG A 274 26.78 1.49 -39.78
C ARG A 274 28.01 0.79 -40.36
N GLN A 275 28.96 1.54 -40.93
CA GLN A 275 30.24 0.98 -41.40
C GLN A 275 31.06 0.46 -40.22
N LYS A 276 31.19 1.26 -39.15
CA LYS A 276 31.92 0.86 -37.94
C LYS A 276 31.32 -0.35 -37.23
N LEU A 277 29.99 -0.43 -37.14
CA LEU A 277 29.29 -1.59 -36.57
C LEU A 277 29.49 -2.87 -37.41
N LYS A 278 29.65 -2.75 -38.74
CA LYS A 278 29.96 -3.90 -39.62
C LYS A 278 31.40 -4.40 -39.48
N GLU A 279 32.32 -3.55 -39.04
CA GLU A 279 33.72 -3.90 -38.75
C GLU A 279 33.85 -4.59 -37.40
N VAL A 280 33.19 -4.05 -36.37
CA VAL A 280 33.28 -4.52 -34.98
C VAL A 280 32.24 -5.61 -34.66
N HIS A 281 31.57 -6.17 -35.68
CA HIS A 281 30.53 -7.17 -35.47
C HIS A 281 31.10 -8.45 -34.81
N PRO A 282 30.45 -9.00 -33.77
CA PRO A 282 30.93 -10.20 -33.06
C PRO A 282 31.18 -11.39 -33.99
N ASP A 283 30.31 -11.60 -34.98
CA ASP A 283 30.43 -12.67 -35.98
C ASP A 283 31.66 -12.56 -36.89
N LYS A 284 32.36 -11.41 -36.89
CA LYS A 284 33.62 -11.19 -37.62
C LYS A 284 34.86 -11.17 -36.70
N GLY A 285 34.70 -11.62 -35.45
CA GLY A 285 35.78 -11.63 -34.46
C GLY A 285 35.92 -10.33 -33.65
N GLY A 286 34.92 -9.43 -33.72
CA GLY A 286 34.89 -8.20 -32.92
C GLY A 286 34.53 -8.45 -31.44
N LYS A 287 34.97 -7.55 -30.54
CA LYS A 287 34.61 -7.61 -29.13
C LYS A 287 33.15 -7.23 -28.91
N HIS A 288 32.37 -8.13 -28.32
CA HIS A 288 30.93 -7.94 -28.07
C HIS A 288 30.60 -6.67 -27.26
N GLU A 289 31.41 -6.34 -26.26
CA GLU A 289 31.24 -5.13 -25.45
C GLU A 289 31.43 -3.84 -26.25
N GLU A 290 32.34 -3.86 -27.23
CA GLU A 290 32.65 -2.71 -28.08
C GLU A 290 31.51 -2.46 -29.07
N PHE A 291 30.94 -3.53 -29.63
CA PHE A 291 29.74 -3.46 -30.46
C PHE A 291 28.53 -2.85 -29.71
N ILE A 292 28.28 -3.29 -28.46
CA ILE A 292 27.20 -2.74 -27.62
C ILE A 292 27.43 -1.24 -27.34
N LYS A 293 28.67 -0.84 -27.02
CA LYS A 293 29.00 0.57 -26.75
C LYS A 293 28.74 1.46 -27.96
N ILE A 294 29.17 1.05 -29.15
CA ILE A 294 28.99 1.81 -30.40
C ILE A 294 27.50 1.91 -30.76
N ARG A 295 26.75 0.82 -30.63
CA ARG A 295 25.30 0.80 -30.91
C ARG A 295 24.53 1.74 -29.98
N LYS A 296 24.86 1.72 -28.68
CA LYS A 296 24.24 2.59 -27.67
C LYS A 296 24.55 4.07 -27.93
N LEU A 297 25.75 4.38 -28.43
CA LEU A 297 26.13 5.74 -28.82
C LEU A 297 25.36 6.22 -30.06
N MET A 298 25.20 5.36 -31.07
CA MET A 298 24.40 5.65 -32.28
C MET A 298 22.93 5.94 -31.93
N GLU A 299 22.32 5.15 -31.04
CA GLU A 299 20.94 5.37 -30.57
C GLU A 299 20.81 6.68 -29.80
N THR A 300 21.80 7.02 -28.97
CA THR A 300 21.84 8.28 -28.23
C THR A 300 21.93 9.48 -29.18
N TYR A 301 22.81 9.41 -30.19
CA TYR A 301 22.93 10.44 -31.23
C TYR A 301 21.63 10.61 -32.02
N SER A 302 20.97 9.52 -32.41
CA SER A 302 19.72 9.59 -33.17
C SER A 302 18.57 10.25 -32.41
N LYS A 303 18.57 10.19 -31.07
CA LYS A 303 17.52 10.75 -30.20
C LYS A 303 17.75 12.21 -29.82
N LEU A 304 18.99 12.67 -29.73
CA LEU A 304 19.32 14.03 -29.33
C LEU A 304 19.24 15.04 -30.48
N PHE A 305 19.63 14.59 -31.68
CA PHE A 305 19.64 15.42 -32.87
C PHE A 305 18.43 15.05 -33.74
N HIS A 306 17.24 15.50 -33.32
CA HIS A 306 15.99 15.35 -34.06
C HIS A 306 15.76 16.48 -35.06
#